data_AF-A0A7J4CR16-F1
#
_entry.id   AF-A0A7J4CR16-F1
#
_cell.length_a   1.000
_cell.length_b   1.000
_cell.length_c   1.000
_cell.angle_alpha   90.00
_cell.angle_beta   90.00
_cell.angle_gamma   90.00
#
_symmetry.space_group_name_H-M   'P 1'
#
loop_
_entity.id
_entity.type
_entity.pdbx_description
1 polymer ?
#
loop_
_entity_poly.entity_id
_entity_poly.type
_entity_poly.pdbx_seq_one_letter_code
_entity_poly.pdbx_strand_id
1 'polypeptide(L)' 'MSELEQKTSKNTPTETFLEEKFRSLGFEQLTDIQKKASPKILEKKDSLIIAPTGSGKTD' A
#
# COMPACT_ATOMS: atom_id res chain seq x y z
N MET A 1 -28.94 -1.25 -6.64
CA MET A 1 -28.01 -0.15 -6.30
C MET A 1 -26.85 -0.78 -5.56
N SER A 2 -25.63 -0.92 -6.05
CA SER A 2 -24.98 -0.74 -7.36
C SER A 2 -23.87 -1.79 -7.37
N GLU A 3 -23.58 -2.37 -8.53
CA GLU A 3 -22.56 -3.40 -8.82
C GLU A 3 -21.10 -2.95 -8.55
N LEU A 4 -20.87 -2.07 -7.57
CA LEU A 4 -19.59 -1.36 -7.35
C LEU A 4 -18.75 -1.88 -6.18
N GLU A 5 -19.21 -2.86 -5.41
CA GLU A 5 -18.42 -3.45 -4.30
C GLU A 5 -17.56 -4.65 -4.74
N GLN A 6 -17.67 -5.09 -6.00
CA GLN A 6 -16.91 -6.22 -6.53
C GLN A 6 -15.80 -5.78 -7.48
N LYS A 7 -14.95 -4.84 -7.03
CA LYS A 7 -13.69 -4.55 -7.74
C LYS A 7 -12.50 -5.19 -7.01
N THR A 8 -12.42 -6.51 -7.18
CA THR A 8 -11.18 -7.28 -7.29
C THR A 8 -10.08 -6.99 -6.27
N SER A 9 -10.16 -7.54 -5.06
CA SER A 9 -8.97 -7.79 -4.24
C SER A 9 -8.48 -9.21 -4.50
N LYS A 10 -7.76 -9.40 -5.61
CA LYS A 10 -6.79 -10.50 -5.68
C LYS A 10 -5.57 -10.00 -4.90
N ASN A 11 -5.62 -10.05 -3.57
CA ASN A 11 -4.49 -9.66 -2.74
C ASN A 11 -3.32 -10.55 -3.13
N THR A 12 -2.29 -9.94 -3.69
CA THR A 12 -1.05 -10.67 -3.94
C THR A 12 -0.45 -11.05 -2.58
N PRO A 13 0.23 -12.21 -2.45
CA PRO A 13 0.83 -12.64 -1.18
C PRO A 13 1.70 -11.56 -0.52
N THR A 14 2.30 -10.71 -1.36
CA THR A 14 3.14 -9.58 -0.99
C THR A 14 2.37 -8.44 -0.31
N GLU A 15 1.16 -8.12 -0.77
CA GLU A 15 0.31 -7.10 -0.13
C GLU A 15 -0.12 -7.54 1.26
N THR A 16 -0.53 -8.81 1.41
CA THR A 16 -0.91 -9.38 2.71
C THR A 16 0.26 -9.37 3.69
N PHE A 17 1.47 -9.75 3.25
CA PHE A 17 2.66 -9.70 4.08
C PHE A 17 2.98 -8.28 4.57
N LEU A 18 2.89 -7.28 3.70
CA LEU A 18 3.14 -5.88 4.07
C LEU A 18 2.09 -5.39 5.08
N GLU A 19 0.80 -5.66 4.84
CA GLU A 19 -0.26 -5.27 5.78
C GLU A 19 -0.07 -5.89 7.16
N GLU A 20 0.30 -7.18 7.24
CA GLU A 20 0.59 -7.85 8.51
C GLU A 20 1.78 -7.21 9.24
N LYS A 21 2.84 -6.84 8.50
CA LYS A 21 4.00 -6.15 9.08
C LYS A 21 3.63 -4.78 9.62
N PHE A 22 2.88 -3.98 8.87
CA PHE A 22 2.43 -2.68 9.34
C PHE A 22 1.51 -2.79 10.57
N ARG A 23 0.61 -3.78 10.60
CA ARG A 23 -0.19 -4.10 11.78
C ARG A 23 0.64 -4.46 12.99
N SER A 24 1.71 -5.24 12.80
CA SER A 24 2.65 -5.58 13.90
C SER A 24 3.41 -4.37 14.45
N LEU A 25 3.52 -3.30 13.67
CA LEU A 25 4.14 -2.03 14.07
C LEU A 25 3.13 -1.02 14.66
N GLY A 26 1.85 -1.41 14.78
CA GLY A 26 0.79 -0.56 15.34
C GLY A 26 0.03 0.28 14.31
N PHE A 27 0.26 0.08 13.02
CA PHE A 27 -0.51 0.74 11.96
C PHE A 27 -1.76 -0.07 11.61
N GLU A 28 -2.93 0.58 11.56
CA GLU A 28 -4.19 -0.11 11.24
C GLU A 28 -4.24 -0.58 9.78
N GLN A 29 -3.72 0.27 8.87
CA GLN A 29 -3.73 0.04 7.42
C GLN A 29 -2.65 0.85 6.72
N LEU A 30 -2.28 0.42 5.51
CA LEU A 30 -1.43 1.19 4.61
C LEU A 30 -2.14 2.45 4.11
N THR A 31 -1.41 3.54 3.98
CA THR A 31 -1.89 4.77 3.34
C THR A 31 -2.04 4.60 1.83
N ASP A 32 -2.78 5.50 1.18
CA ASP A 32 -2.97 5.48 -0.27
C ASP A 32 -1.65 5.57 -1.05
N ILE A 33 -0.68 6.32 -0.53
CA ILE A 33 0.63 6.43 -1.19
C ILE A 33 1.45 5.16 -1.00
N GLN A 34 1.44 4.55 0.19
CA GLN A 34 2.14 3.29 0.45
C GLN A 34 1.56 2.16 -0.42
N LYS A 35 0.23 2.02 -0.53
CA LYS A 35 -0.41 1.03 -1.41
C LYS A 35 0.03 1.18 -2.88
N LYS A 36 0.15 2.42 -3.37
CA LYS A 36 0.58 2.69 -4.75
C LYS A 36 2.09 2.52 -4.94
N ALA A 37 2.89 2.87 -3.94
CA ALA A 37 4.35 2.91 -4.02
C ALA A 37 4.99 1.54 -3.76
N SER A 38 4.48 0.77 -2.79
CA SER A 38 5.09 -0.50 -2.37
C SER A 38 5.32 -1.49 -3.52
N PRO A 39 4.36 -1.73 -4.44
CA PRO A 39 4.61 -2.61 -5.58
C PRO A 39 5.77 -2.12 -6.47
N LYS A 40 5.94 -0.80 -6.63
CA LYS A 40 7.01 -0.19 -7.42
C LYS A 40 8.36 -0.23 -6.72
N ILE A 41 8.38 0.05 -5.42
CA ILE A 41 9.60 -0.04 -4.61
C ILE A 41 10.15 -1.47 -4.60
N LEU A 42 9.27 -2.47 -4.54
CA LEU A 42 9.66 -3.89 -4.58
C LEU A 42 10.26 -4.35 -5.91
N GLU A 43 10.05 -3.60 -7.00
CA GLU A 43 10.78 -3.84 -8.27
C GLU A 43 12.27 -3.50 -8.16
N LYS A 44 12.71 -2.83 -7.07
CA LYS A 44 14.10 -2.41 -6.79
C LYS A 44 14.69 -1.53 -7.89
N LYS A 45 13.86 -0.67 -8.48
CA LYS A 45 14.26 0.35 -9.45
C LYS A 45 14.20 1.73 -8.82
N ASP A 46 15.07 2.63 -9.29
CA ASP A 46 14.98 4.04 -8.94
C ASP A 46 13.58 4.56 -9.23
N SER A 47 12.96 5.16 -8.21
CA SER A 47 11.55 5.54 -8.24
C SER A 47 11.38 6.94 -7.65
N LEU A 48 10.60 7.77 -8.34
CA LEU A 48 10.19 9.09 -7.85
C LEU A 48 8.77 9.00 -7.28
N ILE A 49 8.64 9.10 -5.96
CA ILE A 49 7.35 9.08 -5.26
C ILE A 49 7.03 10.50 -4.78
N ILE A 50 5.90 11.06 -5.22
CA ILE A 50 5.45 12.42 -4.87
C ILE A 50 4.12 12.32 -4.13
N ALA A 51 4.07 12.85 -2.91
CA ALA A 51 2.85 13.00 -2.12
C ALA A 51 3.00 14.12 -1.07
N PRO A 52 1.91 14.74 -0.60
CA PRO A 52 1.94 15.82 0.39
C PRO A 52 2.67 15.47 1.69
N THR A 53 3.06 16.45 2.50
CA THR A 53 3.56 16.22 3.86
C THR A 53 2.50 15.50 4.71
N GLY A 54 2.91 14.58 5.58
CA GLY A 54 1.99 13.80 6.41
C GLY A 54 1.28 12.63 5.69
N SER A 55 1.62 12.33 4.44
CA SER A 55 1.02 11.22 3.68
C SER A 55 1.56 9.82 4.04
N GLY A 56 2.55 9.70 4.92
CA GLY A 56 3.19 8.41 5.25
C GLY A 56 4.14 7.92 4.16
N LYS A 57 5.05 8.78 3.66
CA LYS A 57 6.09 8.37 2.70
C LYS A 57 7.28 7.67 3.35
N THR A 58 7.49 7.86 4.66
CA THR A 58 8.66 7.39 5.39
C THR A 58 8.45 6.02 6.01
N ASP A 59 7.26 5.81 6.59
CA ASP A 59 6.84 4.55 7.19
C ASP A 59 6.52 3.51 6.11
#